data_AF-A0A956GPQ5-F1
#
_entry.id   AF-A0A956GPQ5-F1
#
_cell.length_a   1.000
_cell.length_b   1.000
_cell.length_c   1.000
_cell.angle_alpha   90.00
_cell.angle_beta   90.00
_cell.angle_gamma   90.00
#
_symmetry.space_group_name_H-M   'P 1'
#
loop_
_entity.id
_entity.type
_entity.pdbx_description
1 polymer ?
#
loop_
_entity_poly.entity_id
_entity_poly.type
_entity_poly.pdbx_seq_one_letter_code
_entity_poly.pdbx_strand_id
1 'polypeptide(L)' 'TIAAAAQPAAAEVAPAAAAADAPLSDQLAAIERQRIVDALDQCAGNQTRAAELLGMPRRTLVKRLGQYGITRPRKK' A
#
# COMPACT_ATOMS: atom_id res chain seq x y z
N THR A 1 -37.78 -6.12 -4.72
CA THR A 1 -36.53 -6.79 -4.31
C THR A 1 -35.69 -5.78 -3.55
N ILE A 2 -35.49 -6.02 -2.25
CA ILE A 2 -34.87 -5.08 -1.30
C ILE A 2 -33.40 -5.46 -1.07
N ALA A 3 -32.57 -4.44 -0.80
CA ALA A 3 -31.21 -4.44 -0.22
C ALA A 3 -30.05 -4.87 -1.13
N ALA A 4 -28.86 -4.27 -1.08
CA ALA A 4 -28.23 -3.55 0.04
C ALA A 4 -27.34 -2.37 -0.42
N ALA A 5 -27.44 -1.28 0.33
CA ALA A 5 -26.41 -0.26 0.47
C ALA A 5 -25.40 -0.69 1.55
N ALA A 6 -24.10 -0.43 1.34
CA ALA A 6 -23.05 -0.28 2.36
C ALA A 6 -21.77 0.21 1.66
N GLN A 7 -21.66 1.52 1.44
CA GLN A 7 -20.75 2.44 2.15
C GLN A 7 -19.24 2.22 1.92
N PRO A 8 -18.48 3.29 1.60
CA PRO A 8 -17.03 3.23 1.41
C PRO A 8 -16.36 2.97 2.75
N ALA A 9 -15.45 2.01 2.80
CA ALA A 9 -14.64 1.78 3.97
C ALA A 9 -13.68 2.96 4.18
N ALA A 10 -14.07 3.87 5.05
CA ALA A 10 -13.15 4.75 5.76
C ALA A 10 -12.15 3.87 6.51
N ALA A 11 -10.91 3.81 6.02
CA ALA A 11 -9.75 3.54 6.86
C ALA A 11 -9.25 4.90 7.36
N GLU A 12 -9.87 5.35 8.43
CA GLU A 12 -9.38 6.46 9.24
C GLU A 12 -8.15 5.97 10.00
N VAL A 13 -6.96 6.39 9.58
CA VAL A 13 -5.81 6.60 10.46
C VAL A 13 -4.96 7.71 9.87
N ALA A 14 -5.31 8.94 10.25
CA ALA A 14 -4.34 10.01 10.27
C ALA A 14 -3.17 9.60 11.18
N PRO A 15 -1.94 9.90 10.74
CA PRO A 15 -1.08 10.72 11.58
C PRO A 15 -0.72 11.99 10.80
N ALA A 16 -1.71 12.67 10.22
CA ALA A 16 -1.48 13.92 9.52
C ALA A 16 -0.89 15.02 10.44
N ALA A 17 -1.16 14.95 11.75
CA ALA A 17 -0.65 15.93 12.71
C ALA A 17 0.81 15.70 13.15
N ALA A 18 1.34 14.47 13.06
CA ALA A 18 2.74 14.18 13.39
C ALA A 18 3.65 14.22 12.14
N ALA A 19 3.07 14.12 10.95
CA ALA A 19 3.81 14.17 9.68
C ALA A 19 4.12 15.59 9.19
N ALA A 20 3.43 16.62 9.70
CA ALA A 20 3.59 18.00 9.23
C ALA A 20 5.02 18.55 9.47
N ASP A 21 5.69 18.10 10.52
CA ASP A 21 7.08 18.46 10.85
C ASP A 21 8.12 17.45 10.33
N ALA A 22 7.69 16.34 9.72
CA ALA A 22 8.60 15.37 9.13
C ALA A 22 9.11 15.88 7.77
N PRO A 23 10.38 15.61 7.41
CA PRO A 23 10.90 16.01 6.11
C PRO A 23 10.06 15.40 4.98
N LEU A 24 9.90 16.13 3.88
CA LEU A 24 9.09 15.72 2.72
C LEU A 24 9.38 14.28 2.28
N SER A 25 10.64 13.86 2.34
CA SER A 25 11.11 12.52 2.02
C SER A 25 10.40 11.42 2.83
N ASP A 26 10.18 11.65 4.13
CA ASP A 26 9.54 10.68 5.02
C ASP A 26 8.04 10.59 4.76
N GLN A 27 7.40 11.73 4.44
CA GLN A 27 6.00 11.77 4.04
C GLN A 27 5.78 10.99 2.73
N LEU A 28 6.64 11.20 1.74
CA LEU A 28 6.60 10.45 0.48
C LEU A 28 6.84 8.95 0.70
N ALA A 29 7.77 8.58 1.60
CA ALA A 29 8.02 7.19 1.95
C ALA A 29 6.81 6.53 2.62
N ALA A 30 6.10 7.24 3.50
CA ALA A 30 4.87 6.75 4.13
C ALA A 30 3.75 6.53 3.10
N ILE A 31 3.56 7.48 2.17
CA ILE A 31 2.58 7.37 1.10
C ILE A 31 2.94 6.20 0.15
N GLU A 32 4.21 6.09 -0.27
CA GLU A 32 4.67 5.00 -1.12
C GLU A 32 4.47 3.64 -0.44
N ARG A 33 4.80 3.53 0.85
CA ARG A 33 4.57 2.32 1.65
C ARG A 33 3.10 1.93 1.65
N GLN A 34 2.19 2.89 1.89
CA GLN A 34 0.76 2.60 1.92
C GLN A 34 0.26 2.10 0.56
N ARG A 35 0.68 2.76 -0.54
CA ARG A 35 0.30 2.35 -1.90
C ARG A 35 0.75 0.93 -2.24
N ILE A 36 1.93 0.53 -1.78
CA ILE A 36 2.44 -0.82 -1.96
C ILE A 36 1.59 -1.86 -1.22
N VAL A 37 1.21 -1.55 0.03
CA VAL A 37 0.35 -2.44 0.83
C VAL A 37 -1.02 -2.59 0.16
N ASP A 38 -1.66 -1.48 -0.21
CA ASP A 38 -2.98 -1.50 -0.85
C ASP A 38 -2.96 -2.31 -2.16
N ALA A 39 -1.92 -2.15 -2.97
CA ALA A 39 -1.78 -2.88 -4.23
C ALA A 39 -1.56 -4.39 -4.00
N LEU A 40 -0.80 -4.77 -2.96
CA LEU A 40 -0.62 -6.17 -2.59
C LEU A 40 -1.93 -6.78 -2.12
N ASP A 41 -2.70 -6.08 -1.30
CA ASP A 41 -3.99 -6.57 -0.80
C ASP A 41 -5.00 -6.75 -1.93
N GLN A 42 -5.11 -5.77 -2.84
CA GLN A 42 -5.94 -5.87 -4.05
C GLN A 42 -5.54 -7.05 -4.95
N CYS A 43 -4.26 -7.42 -4.95
CA CYS A 43 -3.73 -8.50 -5.76
C CYS A 43 -3.60 -9.84 -5.01
N ALA A 44 -4.18 -9.96 -3.81
CA ALA A 44 -4.06 -11.14 -2.94
C ALA A 44 -2.60 -11.60 -2.74
N GLY A 45 -1.69 -10.62 -2.55
CA GLY A 45 -0.26 -10.83 -2.37
C GLY A 45 0.52 -11.15 -3.65
N ASN A 46 -0.12 -11.17 -4.82
CA ASN A 46 0.57 -11.38 -6.09
C ASN A 46 1.40 -10.14 -6.47
N GLN A 47 2.70 -10.20 -6.17
CA GLN A 47 3.64 -9.11 -6.43
C GLN A 47 3.81 -8.74 -7.90
N THR A 48 3.62 -9.68 -8.84
CA THR A 48 3.71 -9.34 -10.27
C THR A 48 2.55 -8.42 -10.65
N ARG A 49 1.32 -8.81 -10.27
CA ARG A 49 0.12 -7.99 -10.50
C ARG A 49 0.14 -6.67 -9.72
N ALA A 50 0.61 -6.68 -8.47
CA ALA A 50 0.73 -5.46 -7.68
C ALA A 50 1.73 -4.47 -8.31
N ALA A 51 2.85 -4.97 -8.85
CA ALA A 51 3.82 -4.13 -9.53
C ALA A 51 3.26 -3.54 -10.84
N GLU A 52 2.52 -4.35 -11.61
CA GLU A 52 1.81 -3.88 -12.81
C GLU A 52 0.77 -2.80 -12.47
N LEU A 53 0.00 -3.00 -11.39
CA LEU A 53 -1.00 -2.03 -10.91
C LEU A 53 -0.36 -0.71 -10.49
N LEU A 54 0.81 -0.75 -9.86
CA LEU A 54 1.58 0.43 -9.47
C LEU A 54 2.38 1.06 -10.62
N GLY A 55 2.39 0.45 -11.80
CA GLY A 55 3.14 0.95 -12.95
C GLY A 55 4.66 0.87 -12.80
N MET A 56 5.17 -0.11 -12.03
CA MET A 56 6.61 -0.26 -11.79
C MET A 56 7.13 -1.68 -12.08
N PRO A 57 8.43 -1.85 -12.42
CA PRO A 57 9.00 -3.17 -12.57
C PRO A 57 8.90 -3.98 -11.27
N ARG A 58 8.55 -5.27 -11.37
CA ARG A 58 8.48 -6.19 -10.21
C ARG A 58 9.74 -6.18 -9.34
N ARG A 59 10.92 -6.09 -9.96
CA ARG A 59 12.20 -6.02 -9.23
C ARG A 59 12.29 -4.78 -8.35
N THR A 60 11.75 -3.65 -8.82
CA THR A 60 11.68 -2.41 -8.06
C THR A 60 10.71 -2.56 -6.88
N LEU A 61 9.54 -3.16 -7.09
CA LEU A 61 8.61 -3.47 -6.00
C LEU A 61 9.28 -4.32 -4.90
N VAL A 62 9.97 -5.40 -5.29
CA VAL A 62 10.69 -6.28 -4.33
C VAL A 62 11.73 -5.49 -3.52
N LYS A 63 12.47 -4.58 -4.16
CA LYS A 63 13.42 -3.70 -3.45
C LYS A 63 12.71 -2.80 -2.44
N ARG A 64 11.57 -2.20 -2.81
CA ARG A 64 10.76 -1.35 -1.92
C ARG A 64 10.19 -2.14 -0.73
N LEU A 65 9.72 -3.37 -0.94
CA LEU A 65 9.28 -4.24 0.14
C LEU A 65 10.38 -4.45 1.19
N GLY A 66 11.62 -4.68 0.72
CA GLY A 66 12.78 -4.77 1.61
C GLY A 66 13.08 -3.47 2.36
N GLN A 67 13.00 -2.32 1.69
CA GLN A 67 13.23 -1.00 2.30
C GLN A 67 12.21 -0.67 3.40
N TYR A 68 10.94 -1.05 3.20
CA TYR A 68 9.87 -0.76 4.15
C TYR A 68 9.60 -1.89 5.16
N GLY A 69 10.42 -2.96 5.14
CA GLY A 69 10.24 -4.11 6.04
C GLY A 69 8.90 -4.84 5.83
N ILE A 70 8.29 -4.71 4.64
CA ILE A 70 7.01 -5.39 4.34
C ILE A 70 7.32 -6.87 4.10
N THR A 71 6.84 -7.72 5.00
CA THR A 71 7.03 -9.17 4.87
C THR A 71 6.36 -9.66 3.60
N ARG A 72 7.13 -10.42 2.81
CA ARG A 72 6.67 -10.98 1.55
C ARG A 72 5.49 -11.93 1.82
N PRO A 73 4.28 -11.69 1.32
CA PRO A 73 3.18 -12.63 1.50
C PRO A 73 3.57 -13.96 0.87
N ARG A 74 3.73 -15.00 1.69
CA ARG A 74 4.00 -16.35 1.20
C ARG A 74 2.71 -16.90 0.61
N LYS A 75 2.77 -17.48 -0.60
CA LYS A 75 1.68 -18.29 -1.14
C LYS A 75 1.35 -19.38 -0.10
N LYS A 76 0.08 -19.49 0.29
CA LYS A 76 -0.44 -20.68 0.98
C LYS A 76 -0.58 -21.82 -0.02
#